data_AF-A0A5K6CQG7-F1
#
_entry.id   AF-A0A5K6CQG7-F1
#
_cell.length_a   1.000
_cell.length_b   1.000
_cell.length_c   1.000
_cell.angle_alpha   90.00
_cell.angle_beta   90.00
_cell.angle_gamma   90.00
#
_symmetry.space_group_name_H-M   'P 1'
#
loop_
_entity.id
_entity.type
_entity.pdbx_description
1 polymer ?
#
loop_
_entity_poly.entity_id
_entity_poly.type
_entity_poly.pdbx_seq_one_letter_code
_entity_poly.pdbx_strand_id
1 'polypeptide(L)'
;MKIRASRTYSTYSNNYFISKEYECSVIPVKGMCFTDLGLTENGVIQPVEINEVTIDPASNSYHILLAKDSHEYTKEELKRKFEEMKANGWEYIEDLLV
;
A
#
# COMPACT_ATOMS: atom_id res chain seq x y z
N MET A 1 -5.63 17.16 0.76
CA MET A 1 -5.62 16.58 -0.59
C MET A 1 -5.63 15.09 -0.39
N LYS A 2 -6.54 14.37 -1.05
CA LYS A 2 -6.70 12.94 -0.79
C LYS A 2 -5.70 12.14 -1.60
N ILE A 3 -4.96 11.27 -0.91
CA ILE A 3 -4.07 10.30 -1.54
C ILE A 3 -4.55 8.89 -1.19
N ARG A 4 -4.65 8.02 -2.19
CA ARG A 4 -4.85 6.57 -2.04
C ARG A 4 -3.49 5.91 -2.24
N ALA A 5 -2.91 5.35 -1.17
CA ALA A 5 -1.69 4.57 -1.28
C ALA A 5 -2.03 3.10 -1.43
N SER A 6 -1.47 2.43 -2.44
CA SER A 6 -1.72 1.02 -2.74
C SER A 6 -0.42 0.24 -2.81
N ARG A 7 -0.41 -0.99 -2.31
CA ARG A 7 0.74 -1.90 -2.37
C ARG A 7 0.30 -3.33 -2.68
N THR A 8 1.15 -4.03 -3.43
CA THR A 8 0.94 -5.44 -3.78
C THR A 8 1.83 -6.35 -2.93
N TYR A 9 1.24 -7.43 -2.42
CA TYR A 9 1.90 -8.54 -1.75
C TYR A 9 1.65 -9.82 -2.52
N SER A 10 2.60 -10.76 -2.47
CA SER A 10 2.52 -12.00 -3.23
C SER A 10 2.56 -13.23 -2.33
N THR A 11 1.83 -14.24 -2.78
CA THR A 11 2.03 -15.64 -2.42
C THR A 11 2.47 -16.37 -3.68
N TYR A 12 3.00 -17.59 -3.53
CA TYR A 12 3.42 -18.44 -4.65
C TYR A 12 2.43 -18.57 -5.82
N SER A 13 1.12 -18.40 -5.57
CA SER A 13 0.08 -18.59 -6.59
C SER A 13 -0.80 -17.37 -6.85
N ASN A 14 -0.75 -16.34 -6.00
CA ASN A 14 -1.67 -15.21 -6.08
C ASN A 14 -1.01 -13.91 -5.60
N ASN A 15 -1.45 -12.81 -6.18
CA ASN A 15 -1.12 -11.46 -5.73
C ASN A 15 -2.31 -10.88 -4.96
N TYR A 16 -2.01 -9.98 -4.03
CA TYR A 16 -2.96 -9.40 -3.09
C TYR A 16 -2.72 -7.90 -3.00
N PHE A 17 -3.79 -7.10 -3.06
CA PHE A 17 -3.71 -5.64 -3.06
C PHE A 17 -4.25 -5.08 -1.76
N ILE A 18 -3.51 -4.15 -1.16
CA ILE A 18 -3.96 -3.43 0.02
C ILE A 18 -3.76 -1.93 -0.20
N SER A 19 -4.68 -1.13 0.31
CA SER A 19 -4.60 0.32 0.14
C SER A 19 -5.21 1.08 1.30
N LYS A 20 -4.86 2.35 1.43
CA LYS A 20 -5.39 3.24 2.46
C LYS A 20 -5.49 4.67 1.92
N GLU A 21 -6.54 5.37 2.33
CA GLU A 21 -6.72 6.78 2.01
C GLU A 21 -6.12 7.66 3.12
N TYR A 22 -5.49 8.77 2.73
CA TYR A 22 -4.89 9.74 3.62
C TYR A 22 -5.15 11.17 3.16
N GLU A 23 -5.23 12.08 4.11
CA GLU A 23 -5.07 13.50 3.83
C GLU A 23 -3.59 13.86 3.80
N CYS A 24 -3.14 14.40 2.68
CA CYS A 24 -1.77 14.86 2.48
C CYS A 24 -1.74 16.36 2.16
N SER A 25 -0.68 17.02 2.61
CA SER A 25 -0.35 18.42 2.29
C SER A 25 0.78 18.55 1.27
N VAL A 26 1.42 17.43 0.89
CA VAL A 26 2.55 17.36 -0.03
C VAL A 26 2.13 16.64 -1.30
N ILE A 27 2.56 17.15 -2.45
CA ILE A 27 2.35 16.50 -3.75
C ILE A 27 3.25 15.27 -3.83
N PRO A 28 2.70 14.04 -3.90
CA PRO A 28 3.52 12.86 -4.03
C PRO A 28 4.17 12.81 -5.41
N VAL A 29 5.44 12.41 -5.47
CA VAL A 29 6.13 12.15 -6.74
C VAL A 29 6.81 10.78 -6.71
N LYS A 30 7.01 10.21 -7.89
CA LYS A 30 7.75 8.96 -8.07
C LYS A 30 9.16 9.08 -7.44
N GLY A 31 9.59 8.05 -6.74
CA GLY A 31 10.89 7.99 -6.04
C GLY A 31 10.86 8.55 -4.61
N MET A 32 9.78 9.20 -4.17
CA MET A 32 9.61 9.55 -2.76
C MET A 32 9.36 8.30 -1.92
N CYS A 33 9.82 8.33 -0.67
CA CYS A 33 9.47 7.30 0.31
C CYS A 33 8.12 7.60 0.98
N PHE A 34 7.31 6.56 1.12
CA PHE A 34 6.08 6.54 1.88
C PHE A 34 6.26 5.67 3.13
N THR A 35 5.76 6.14 4.26
CA THR A 35 5.83 5.43 5.56
C THR A 35 4.47 5.46 6.23
N ASP A 36 4.07 4.34 6.82
CA ASP A 36 2.85 4.24 7.62
C ASP A 36 3.00 3.13 8.67
N LEU A 37 2.25 3.20 9.77
CA LEU A 37 2.26 2.21 10.85
C LEU A 37 1.88 0.80 10.40
N GLY A 38 1.06 0.65 9.35
CA GLY A 38 0.76 -0.64 8.75
C GLY A 38 1.92 -1.22 7.93
N LEU A 39 2.90 -0.41 7.53
CA LEU A 39 4.08 -0.84 6.79
C LEU A 39 5.23 -1.14 7.75
N THR A 40 5.01 -2.07 8.68
CA THR A 40 6.02 -2.49 9.66
C THR A 40 6.58 -3.86 9.35
N GLU A 41 7.85 -4.05 9.73
CA GLU A 41 8.54 -5.33 9.73
C GLU A 41 9.30 -5.45 11.06
N ASN A 42 9.02 -6.52 11.82
CA ASN A 42 9.58 -6.73 13.17
C ASN A 42 9.41 -5.52 14.11
N GLY A 43 8.28 -4.80 13.99
CA GLY A 43 7.97 -3.62 14.80
C GLY A 43 8.64 -2.31 14.32
N VAL A 44 9.37 -2.33 13.21
CA VAL A 44 10.01 -1.14 12.63
C VAL A 44 9.25 -0.69 11.38
N ILE A 45 8.90 0.60 11.32
CA ILE A 45 8.26 1.20 10.13
C ILE A 45 9.26 1.18 8.98
N GLN A 46 8.85 0.59 7.86
CA GLN A 46 9.64 0.49 6.65
C GLN A 46 9.26 1.63 5.69
N PRO A 47 10.24 2.42 5.21
CA PRO A 47 10.02 3.32 4.09
C PRO A 47 9.87 2.51 2.80
N VAL A 48 8.79 2.78 2.07
CA VAL A 48 8.51 2.12 0.78
C VAL A 48 8.48 3.17 -0.31
N GLU A 49 9.25 2.97 -1.37
CA GLU A 49 9.30 3.90 -2.51
C GLU A 49 7.95 3.98 -3.23
N ILE A 50 7.59 5.17 -3.71
CA ILE A 50 6.49 5.39 -4.63
C ILE A 50 6.97 5.08 -6.06
N ASN A 51 6.45 4.02 -6.64
CA ASN A 51 6.77 3.59 -8.00
C ASN A 51 6.03 4.39 -9.07
N GLU A 52 4.78 4.75 -8.80
CA GLU A 52 3.89 5.44 -9.74
C GLU A 52 2.95 6.39 -9.01
N VAL A 53 2.62 7.50 -9.67
CA VAL A 53 1.63 8.47 -9.20
C VAL A 53 0.67 8.76 -10.34
N THR A 54 -0.61 8.49 -10.11
CA THR A 54 -1.71 8.81 -11.01
C THR A 54 -2.57 9.88 -10.36
N ILE A 55 -3.00 10.87 -11.13
CA ILE A 55 -3.78 12.00 -10.64
C ILE A 55 -5.14 11.97 -11.32
N ASP A 56 -6.20 12.16 -10.56
CA ASP A 56 -7.51 12.56 -11.08
C ASP A 56 -7.70 14.07 -10.86
N PRO A 57 -7.51 14.90 -11.89
CA PRO A 57 -7.61 16.35 -11.78
C PRO A 57 -9.02 16.83 -11.40
N ALA A 58 -10.07 16.08 -11.74
CA ALA A 58 -11.46 16.49 -11.51
C ALA A 58 -11.82 16.44 -10.02
N SER A 59 -11.32 15.43 -9.31
CA SER A 59 -11.54 15.26 -7.87
C SER A 59 -10.40 15.78 -6.99
N ASN A 60 -9.30 16.25 -7.61
CA ASN A 60 -8.04 16.60 -6.92
C ASN A 60 -7.54 15.47 -6.01
N SER A 61 -7.62 14.23 -6.52
CA SER A 61 -7.20 13.02 -5.82
C SER A 61 -5.98 12.40 -6.49
N TYR A 62 -5.13 11.79 -5.67
CA TYR A 62 -3.89 11.17 -6.11
C TYR A 62 -3.91 9.70 -5.73
N HIS A 63 -3.47 8.86 -6.64
CA HIS A 63 -3.29 7.43 -6.42
C HIS A 63 -1.81 7.15 -6.53
N ILE A 64 -1.20 6.65 -5.46
CA ILE A 64 0.21 6.28 -5.43
C ILE A 64 0.34 4.76 -5.36
N LEU A 65 1.11 4.18 -6.28
CA LEU A 65 1.48 2.78 -6.23
C LEU A 65 2.84 2.67 -5.55
N LEU A 66 2.86 2.00 -4.41
CA LEU A 66 4.08 1.73 -3.66
C LEU A 66 4.83 0.54 -4.28
N ALA A 67 6.14 0.50 -4.06
CA ALA A 67 6.97 -0.61 -4.47
C ALA A 67 6.42 -1.95 -3.96
N LYS A 68 6.31 -2.91 -4.90
CA LYS A 68 5.87 -4.27 -4.62
C LYS A 68 6.73 -4.85 -3.49
N ASP A 69 6.09 -5.56 -2.57
CA ASP A 69 6.84 -6.37 -1.62
C ASP A 69 7.48 -7.57 -2.33
N SER A 70 8.81 -7.67 -2.25
CA SER A 70 9.56 -8.77 -2.87
C SER A 70 9.45 -10.08 -2.11
N HIS A 71 8.93 -10.05 -0.89
CA HIS A 71 8.77 -11.25 -0.08
C HIS A 71 7.58 -12.08 -0.56
N GLU A 72 7.82 -13.37 -0.75
CA GLU A 72 6.80 -14.36 -1.07
C GLU A 72 6.26 -14.96 0.24
N TYR A 73 5.01 -14.62 0.58
CA TYR A 73 4.38 -15.03 1.83
C TYR A 73 3.63 -16.36 1.66
N THR A 74 3.51 -17.12 2.75
CA THR A 74 2.44 -18.12 2.88
C THR A 74 1.09 -17.43 3.08
N LYS A 75 -0.02 -18.14 2.84
CA LYS A 75 -1.36 -17.59 3.04
C LYS A 75 -1.60 -17.19 4.51
N GLU A 76 -1.07 -17.98 5.44
CA GLU A 76 -1.19 -17.78 6.87
C GLU A 76 -0.44 -16.53 7.34
N GLU A 77 0.80 -16.34 6.86
CA GLU A 77 1.59 -15.14 7.16
C GLU A 77 0.94 -13.88 6.61
N LEU A 78 0.47 -13.94 5.36
CA LEU A 78 -0.17 -12.81 4.71
C LEU A 78 -1.48 -12.44 5.42
N LYS A 79 -2.26 -13.43 5.85
CA LYS A 79 -3.48 -13.20 6.63
C LYS A 79 -3.16 -12.47 7.93
N ARG A 80 -2.15 -12.91 8.69
CA ARG A 80 -1.72 -12.23 9.92
C ARG A 80 -1.29 -10.78 9.64
N LYS A 81 -0.46 -10.58 8.60
CA LYS A 81 0.01 -9.25 8.20
C LYS A 81 -1.15 -8.33 7.85
N PHE A 82 -2.13 -8.81 7.08
CA PHE A 82 -3.29 -8.00 6.70
C PHE A 82 -4.19 -7.64 7.87
N GLU A 83 -4.36 -8.52 8.87
CA GLU A 83 -5.10 -8.17 10.09
C GLU A 83 -4.40 -7.04 10.87
N GLU A 84 -3.07 -7.06 10.96
CA GLU A 84 -2.28 -5.97 11.57
C GLU A 84 -2.40 -4.66 10.76
N MET A 85 -2.37 -4.74 9.43
CA MET A 85 -2.53 -3.57 8.57
C MET A 85 -3.95 -2.98 8.66
N LYS A 86 -4.99 -3.82 8.77
CA LYS A 86 -6.38 -3.39 8.97
C LYS A 86 -6.56 -2.61 10.27
N ALA A 87 -5.91 -3.01 11.35
CA ALA A 87 -5.91 -2.25 12.60
C ALA A 87 -5.36 -0.82 12.43
N ASN A 88 -4.54 -0.61 11.39
CA ASN A 88 -4.00 0.69 11.00
C ASN A 88 -4.77 1.36 9.86
N GLY A 89 -5.99 0.90 9.56
CA GLY A 89 -6.89 1.49 8.57
C GLY A 89 -6.60 1.10 7.12
N TRP A 90 -5.77 0.09 6.87
CA TRP A 90 -5.58 -0.43 5.52
C TRP A 90 -6.72 -1.37 5.10
N GLU A 91 -7.10 -1.26 3.85
CA GLU A 91 -8.22 -1.96 3.23
C GLU A 91 -7.68 -2.95 2.19
N TYR A 92 -8.03 -4.22 2.38
CA TYR A 92 -7.73 -5.26 1.40
C TYR A 92 -8.71 -5.14 0.23
N ILE A 93 -8.20 -5.13 -0.99
CA ILE A 93 -9.01 -5.06 -2.19
C ILE A 93 -8.88 -6.40 -2.92
N GLU A 94 -9.88 -7.26 -2.69
CA GLU A 94 -10.02 -8.57 -3.34
C GLU A 94 -10.16 -8.45 -4.86
N ASP A 95 -10.78 -7.37 -5.32
CA ASP A 95 -11.19 -7.18 -6.71
C ASP A 95 -10.15 -6.48 -7.62
N LEU A 96 -8.94 -6.20 -7.12
CA LEU A 96 -7.93 -5.42 -7.86
C LEU A 96 -6.92 -6.26 -8.68
N LEU A 97 -7.27 -7.50 -9.02
CA LEU A 97 -6.55 -8.34 -9.99
C LEU A 97 -7.52 -9.19 -10.83
N VAL A 98 -7.66 -8.81 -12.09
CA VAL A 98 -7.99 -9.72 -13.20
C VAL A 98 -6.69 -10.33 -13.72
#